data_AF-A0A8J5N5S6-F1
#
_entry.id   AF-A0A8J5N5S6-F1
#
_cell.length_a   1.000
_cell.length_b   1.000
_cell.length_c   1.000
_cell.angle_alpha   90.00
_cell.angle_beta   90.00
_cell.angle_gamma   90.00
#
_symmetry.space_group_name_H-M   'P 1'
#
loop_
_entity.id
_entity.type
_entity.pdbx_description
1 polymer ?
#
loop_
_entity_poly.entity_id
_entity_poly.type
_entity_poly.pdbx_seq_one_letter_code
_entity_poly.pdbx_strand_id
1 'polypeptide(L)' 'MFPAGSPASTAEDGDEDGGDGPPPCKKQRKARTAFTDNQLQTLEKSFERQKYLSVQDRMELAAKLNLTDTQVKTWYQNRR' A
#
# COMPACT_ATOMS: atom_id res chain seq x y z
N MET A 1 32.63 -26.74 -9.43
CA MET A 1 31.75 -27.92 -9.49
C MET A 1 30.56 -27.70 -8.57
N PHE A 2 29.36 -27.50 -9.13
CA PHE A 2 28.07 -27.64 -8.45
C PHE A 2 27.06 -28.13 -9.51
N PRO A 3 26.37 -29.27 -9.30
CA PRO A 3 25.36 -29.76 -10.24
C PRO A 3 23.92 -29.41 -9.82
N ALA A 4 23.08 -29.32 -10.87
CA ALA A 4 21.66 -29.69 -10.97
C ALA A 4 20.57 -28.88 -10.23
N GLY A 5 19.46 -28.69 -10.96
CA GLY A 5 18.13 -28.43 -10.39
C GLY A 5 17.19 -27.66 -11.30
N SER A 6 16.49 -28.37 -12.19
CA SER A 6 15.34 -27.86 -12.97
C SER A 6 14.25 -27.22 -12.08
N PRO A 7 13.41 -26.34 -12.63
CA PRO A 7 12.02 -26.25 -12.17
C PRO A 7 11.08 -26.90 -13.19
N ALA A 8 10.45 -27.99 -12.75
CA ALA A 8 9.30 -28.60 -13.40
C ALA A 8 8.09 -27.67 -13.35
N SER A 9 7.31 -27.70 -14.43
CA SER A 9 5.97 -27.13 -14.52
C SER A 9 5.01 -27.95 -13.66
N THR A 10 4.22 -27.29 -12.81
CA THR A 10 2.95 -27.84 -12.31
C THR A 10 1.94 -26.69 -12.22
N ALA A 11 1.01 -26.69 -13.16
CA ALA A 11 -0.31 -26.11 -12.95
C ALA A 11 -0.99 -26.81 -11.76
N GLU A 12 -1.86 -26.11 -11.04
CA GLU A 12 -3.10 -26.65 -10.45
C GLU A 12 -4.05 -25.50 -10.12
N ASP A 13 -5.29 -25.69 -10.54
CA ASP A 13 -6.50 -24.91 -10.37
C ASP A 13 -7.03 -25.08 -8.92
N GLY A 14 -7.76 -24.09 -8.39
CA GLY A 14 -8.34 -24.18 -7.04
C GLY A 14 -9.31 -23.05 -6.74
N ASP A 15 -10.57 -23.27 -7.11
CA ASP A 15 -11.78 -22.57 -6.66
C ASP A 15 -12.17 -23.07 -5.26
N GLU A 16 -12.55 -22.19 -4.31
CA GLU A 16 -13.61 -22.43 -3.29
C GLU A 16 -13.79 -21.27 -2.28
N ASP A 17 -15.04 -20.82 -2.20
CA ASP A 17 -15.87 -20.55 -1.00
C ASP A 17 -15.72 -19.26 -0.13
N GLY A 18 -16.75 -18.41 -0.25
CA GLY A 18 -17.70 -18.09 0.84
C GLY A 18 -17.22 -17.49 2.18
N GLY A 19 -17.64 -16.26 2.50
CA GLY A 19 -17.64 -15.79 3.90
C GLY A 19 -17.86 -14.29 4.11
N ASP A 20 -19.13 -13.88 4.27
CA ASP A 20 -19.55 -12.58 4.79
C ASP A 20 -19.60 -12.62 6.35
N GLY A 21 -18.97 -11.65 7.03
CA GLY A 21 -19.07 -11.45 8.48
C GLY A 21 -17.94 -10.61 9.13
N PRO A 22 -18.22 -9.46 9.81
CA PRO A 22 -17.21 -8.59 10.45
C PRO A 22 -17.14 -8.79 12.02
N PRO A 23 -16.26 -8.10 12.79
CA PRO A 23 -15.08 -8.65 13.48
C PRO A 23 -15.17 -8.63 15.05
N PRO A 24 -14.13 -9.09 15.80
CA PRO A 24 -13.38 -8.08 16.57
C PRO A 24 -11.87 -8.36 16.83
N CYS A 25 -11.15 -7.24 16.93
CA CYS A 25 -10.01 -7.00 17.83
C CYS A 25 -8.80 -7.95 17.77
N LYS A 26 -7.82 -7.62 16.91
CA LYS A 26 -6.40 -7.89 17.18
C LYS A 26 -5.63 -6.60 16.98
N LYS A 27 -4.87 -6.18 17.98
CA LYS A 27 -3.87 -5.10 17.93
C LYS A 27 -2.78 -5.52 16.95
N GLN A 28 -3.09 -5.44 15.66
CA GLN A 28 -2.24 -5.84 14.57
C GLN A 28 -1.22 -4.71 14.39
N ARG A 29 0.08 -5.04 14.54
CA ARG A 29 1.19 -4.21 14.03
C ARG A 29 0.70 -3.65 12.71
N LYS A 30 0.48 -2.32 12.62
CA LYS A 30 -0.28 -1.69 11.52
C LYS A 30 0.14 -2.40 10.25
N ALA A 31 -0.74 -3.27 9.75
CA ALA A 31 -0.43 -4.07 8.58
C ALA A 31 0.06 -3.07 7.55
N ARG A 32 1.13 -3.38 6.81
CA ARG A 32 1.58 -2.49 5.72
C ARG A 32 0.34 -2.09 4.95
N THR A 33 -0.10 -0.85 5.13
CA THR A 33 -1.34 -0.38 4.56
C THR A 33 -1.01 -0.20 3.09
N ALA A 34 -1.45 -1.13 2.26
CA ALA A 34 -1.48 -0.90 0.84
C ALA A 34 -2.42 0.30 0.63
N PHE A 35 -1.90 1.36 0.04
CA PHE A 35 -2.72 2.47 -0.39
C PHE A 35 -3.65 1.98 -1.50
N THR A 36 -4.89 2.44 -1.51
CA THR A 36 -5.80 2.16 -2.62
C THR A 36 -5.34 2.87 -3.89
N ASP A 37 -5.77 2.40 -5.06
CA ASP A 37 -5.42 3.04 -6.34
C ASP A 37 -5.78 4.54 -6.34
N ASN A 38 -6.97 4.89 -5.85
CA ASN A 38 -7.40 6.29 -5.72
C ASN A 38 -6.49 7.12 -4.79
N GLN A 39 -5.99 6.52 -3.69
CA GLN A 39 -5.03 7.19 -2.81
C GLN A 39 -3.69 7.41 -3.52
N LEU A 40 -3.19 6.39 -4.22
CA LEU A 40 -1.95 6.47 -5.00
C LEU A 40 -2.04 7.51 -6.11
N GLN A 41 -3.12 7.51 -6.91
CA GLN A 41 -3.33 8.50 -7.97
C GLN A 41 -3.34 9.93 -7.42
N THR A 42 -3.98 10.15 -6.28
CA THR A 42 -4.01 11.48 -5.65
C THR A 42 -2.64 11.91 -5.12
N LEU A 43 -1.90 10.98 -4.51
CA LEU A 43 -0.53 11.19 -4.03
C LEU A 43 0.42 11.49 -5.21
N GLU A 44 0.35 10.68 -6.27
CA GLU A 44 1.13 10.81 -7.50
C GLU A 44 0.88 12.16 -8.17
N LYS A 45 -0.39 12.49 -8.43
CA LYS A 45 -0.79 13.78 -9.05
C LYS A 45 -0.32 14.98 -8.23
N SER A 46 -0.29 14.85 -6.90
CA SER A 46 0.19 15.93 -6.02
C SER A 46 1.72 16.00 -6.03
N PHE A 47 2.41 14.86 -6.09
CA PHE A 47 3.87 14.78 -6.17
C PHE A 47 4.43 15.28 -7.52
N GLU A 48 3.74 15.02 -8.63
CA GLU A 48 4.10 15.54 -9.94
C GLU A 48 4.10 17.07 -9.98
N ARG A 49 3.12 17.69 -9.32
CA ARG A 49 3.03 19.15 -9.20
C ARG A 49 4.01 19.73 -8.18
N GLN A 50 4.20 19.03 -7.06
CA GLN A 50 4.99 19.50 -5.92
C GLN A 50 5.79 18.34 -5.32
N LYS A 51 7.10 18.31 -5.60
CA LYS A 51 8.02 17.26 -5.14
C LYS A 51 8.22 17.24 -3.61
N TYR A 52 7.91 18.36 -2.94
CA TYR A 52 8.06 18.53 -1.49
C TYR A 52 6.83 19.20 -0.90
N LEU A 53 6.09 18.51 -0.02
CA LEU A 53 4.95 19.11 0.66
C LEU A 53 5.36 19.92 1.88
N SER A 54 4.69 21.05 2.06
CA SER A 54 4.67 21.76 3.34
C SER A 54 3.90 20.95 4.39
N VAL A 55 4.08 21.29 5.66
CA VAL A 55 3.33 20.68 6.77
C VAL A 55 1.82 20.78 6.54
N GLN A 56 1.36 21.94 6.05
CA GLN A 56 -0.06 22.18 5.78
C GLN A 56 -0.60 21.30 4.65
N ASP A 57 0.07 21.28 3.49
CA ASP A 57 -0.35 20.43 2.36
C ASP A 57 -0.42 18.96 2.75
N ARG A 58 0.57 18.51 3.54
CA ARG A 58 0.64 17.11 3.99
C ARG A 58 -0.54 16.76 4.88
N MET A 59 -0.93 17.65 5.79
CA MET A 59 -2.11 17.45 6.64
C MET A 59 -3.40 17.44 5.82
N GLU A 60 -3.51 18.33 4.82
CA GLU A 60 -4.67 18.36 3.92
C GLU A 60 -4.78 17.06 3.10
N LEU A 61 -3.67 16.58 2.55
CA LEU A 61 -3.63 15.35 1.77
C LEU A 61 -3.96 14.13 2.63
N ALA A 62 -3.44 14.10 3.86
CA ALA A 62 -3.73 13.07 4.85
C ALA A 62 -5.23 13.05 5.18
N ALA A 63 -5.83 14.20 5.47
CA ALA A 63 -7.27 14.31 5.74
C ALA A 63 -8.11 13.87 4.52
N LYS A 64 -7.75 14.32 3.32
CA LYS A 64 -8.46 13.99 2.08
C LYS A 64 -8.44 12.50 1.74
N LEU A 65 -7.32 11.83 2.03
CA LEU A 65 -7.12 10.42 1.73
C LEU A 65 -7.43 9.49 2.90
N ASN A 66 -7.87 10.03 4.04
CA ASN A 66 -8.02 9.29 5.30
C ASN A 66 -6.74 8.53 5.68
N LEU A 67 -5.61 9.20 5.48
CA LEU A 67 -4.27 8.71 5.83
C LEU A 67 -3.71 9.51 7.00
N THR A 68 -2.64 9.01 7.60
CA THR A 68 -1.88 9.76 8.59
C THR A 68 -0.79 10.59 7.93
N ASP A 69 -0.46 11.71 8.57
CA ASP A 69 0.67 12.57 8.24
C ASP A 69 1.97 11.78 8.00
N THR A 70 2.21 10.76 8.84
CA THR A 70 3.40 9.89 8.74
C THR A 70 3.37 9.02 7.49
N GLN A 71 2.21 8.50 7.09
CA GLN A 71 2.05 7.70 5.88
C GLN A 71 2.31 8.54 4.62
N VAL A 72 1.71 9.74 4.55
CA VAL A 72 1.95 10.69 3.44
C VAL A 72 3.43 11.06 3.40
N LYS A 73 4.03 11.41 4.54
CA LYS A 73 5.47 11.69 4.64
C LYS A 73 6.29 10.54 4.07
N THR A 74 6.08 9.32 4.57
CA THR A 74 6.84 8.11 4.18
C THR A 74 6.71 7.81 2.69
N TRP A 75 5.49 7.92 2.14
CA TRP A 75 5.25 7.74 0.70
C TRP A 75 6.05 8.76 -0.12
N TYR A 76 6.01 10.05 0.25
CA TYR A 76 6.81 11.11 -0.37
C TYR A 76 8.32 10.88 -0.20
N GLN A 77 8.78 10.23 0.88
CA GLN A 77 10.18 9.87 1.03
C GLN A 77 10.59 8.69 0.15
N ASN A 78 9.68 7.75 -0.11
CA ASN A 78 9.93 6.58 -0.94
C ASN A 78 9.86 6.90 -2.45
N ARG A 79 9.16 7.99 -2.82
CA ARG A 79 8.95 8.42 -4.21
C ARG A 79 10.04 9.36 -4.77
N ARG A 80 10.87 9.97 -3.92
CA ARG A 80 11.89 10.94 -4.32
C ARG A 80 13.07 10.30 -5.05
#